data_AF-A0A655GGF0-F1
#
_entry.id   AF-A0A655GGF0-F1
#
_cell.length_a   1.000
_cell.length_b   1.000
_cell.length_c   1.000
_cell.angle_alpha   90.00
_cell.angle_beta   90.00
_cell.angle_gamma   90.00
#
_symmetry.space_group_name_H-M   'P 1'
#
loop_
_entity.id
_entity.type
_entity.pdbx_description
1 polymer ?
#
loop_
_entity_poly.entity_id
_entity_poly.type
_entity_poly.pdbx_seq_one_letter_code
_entity_poly.pdbx_strand_id
1 'polypeptide(L)' 'MRLTEFHERVALHFGAAYGSSVLLDHVLTGFDGRSAAQAIEDGVEPRDVWRALCADFDVPHDRW' A
#
# COMPACT_ATOMS: atom_id res chain seq x y z
N MET A 1 -6.36 -7.26 7.12
CA MET A 1 -6.16 -6.11 8.04
C MET A 1 -7.28 -5.13 7.76
N ARG A 2 -7.67 -4.27 8.70
CA ARG A 2 -8.73 -3.28 8.38
C ARG A 2 -8.19 -2.17 7.51
N LEU A 3 -9.05 -1.52 6.71
CA LEU A 3 -8.66 -0.43 5.83
C LEU A 3 -8.02 0.75 6.60
N THR A 4 -8.53 1.07 7.79
CA THR A 4 -7.94 2.09 8.65
C THR A 4 -6.51 1.73 9.07
N GLU A 5 -6.28 0.48 9.49
CA GLU A 5 -4.94 -0.01 9.88
C GLU A 5 -3.95 0.04 8.71
N PHE A 6 -4.43 -0.21 7.49
CA PHE A 6 -3.65 -0.07 6.27
C PHE A 6 -3.20 1.38 6.05
N HIS A 7 -4.13 2.34 6.08
CA HIS A 7 -3.79 3.76 5.93
C HIS A 7 -2.85 4.26 7.03
N GLU A 8 -3.06 3.81 8.27
CA GLU A 8 -2.15 4.13 9.38
C GLU A 8 -0.73 3.62 9.12
N ARG A 9 -0.57 2.37 8.65
CA ARG A 9 0.75 1.81 8.31
C ARG A 9 1.43 2.57 7.19
N VAL A 10 0.69 2.93 6.14
CA VAL A 10 1.21 3.74 5.04
C VAL A 10 1.68 5.10 5.55
N ALA A 11 0.87 5.79 6.34
CA ALA A 11 1.23 7.08 6.93
C ALA A 11 2.42 6.98 7.91
N LEU A 12 2.53 5.89 8.67
CA LEU A 12 3.66 5.66 9.58
C LEU A 12 4.97 5.38 8.84
N HIS A 13 4.91 4.64 7.72
CA HIS A 13 6.11 4.27 6.98
C HIS A 13 6.59 5.37 6.03
N PHE A 14 5.66 5.98 5.28
CA PHE A 14 5.97 6.96 4.24
C PHE A 14 5.75 8.41 4.68
N GLY A 15 5.10 8.65 5.83
CA GLY A 15 4.62 9.96 6.24
C GLY A 15 3.25 10.29 5.64
N ALA A 16 2.47 11.14 6.30
CA ALA A 16 1.09 11.42 5.89
C ALA A 16 0.96 12.02 4.47
N ALA A 17 1.83 12.99 4.13
CA ALA A 17 1.80 13.66 2.83
C ALA A 17 2.25 12.73 1.70
N TYR A 18 3.46 12.16 1.83
CA TYR A 18 4.01 11.28 0.79
C TYR A 18 3.26 9.94 0.70
N GLY A 19 2.79 9.40 1.83
CA GLY A 19 1.96 8.20 1.85
C GLY A 19 0.66 8.35 1.07
N SER A 20 0.04 9.54 1.08
CA SER A 20 -1.14 9.80 0.25
C SER A 20 -0.82 9.73 -1.25
N SER A 21 0.32 10.27 -1.67
CA SER A 21 0.79 10.14 -3.07
C SER A 21 1.15 8.69 -3.42
N VAL A 22 1.79 7.95 -2.52
CA VAL A 22 2.08 6.52 -2.74
C VAL A 22 0.79 5.72 -3.00
N LEU A 23 -0.29 6.02 -2.27
CA LEU A 23 -1.56 5.31 -2.49
C LEU A 23 -2.15 5.54 -3.88
N LEU A 24 -1.99 6.74 -4.43
CA LEU A 24 -2.63 7.17 -5.67
C LEU A 24 -1.76 6.94 -6.89
N ASP A 25 -0.46 7.23 -6.79
CA ASP A 25 0.44 7.40 -7.92
C ASP A 25 1.40 6.21 -8.11
N HIS A 26 1.68 5.44 -7.04
CA HIS A 26 2.56 4.27 -7.14
C HIS A 26 1.81 3.08 -7.73
N VAL A 27 2.27 2.61 -8.89
CA VAL A 27 1.75 1.42 -9.55
C VAL A 27 2.38 0.17 -8.94
N LEU A 28 1.55 -0.76 -8.47
CA LEU A 28 2.03 -1.98 -7.83
C LEU A 28 2.42 -3.03 -8.87
N THR A 29 3.64 -3.55 -8.77
CA THR A 29 4.21 -4.52 -9.73
C THR A 29 3.36 -5.79 -9.89
N GLY A 30 2.61 -6.17 -8.85
CA GLY A 30 1.76 -7.37 -8.82
C GLY A 30 0.27 -7.17 -9.11
N PHE A 31 -0.18 -5.95 -9.46
CA PHE A 31 -1.62 -5.62 -9.57
C PHE A 31 -2.02 -5.11 -10.96
N ASP A 32 -1.46 -5.66 -12.03
CA ASP A 32 -1.85 -5.35 -13.42
C ASP A 32 -1.83 -3.85 -13.76
N GLY A 33 -0.86 -3.12 -13.20
CA GLY A 33 -0.73 -1.68 -13.44
C GLY A 33 -1.60 -0.79 -12.55
N ARG A 34 -2.27 -1.35 -11.53
CA ARG A 34 -3.09 -0.58 -10.59
C ARG A 34 -2.27 0.05 -9.46
N SER A 35 -2.71 1.22 -9.02
CA SER A 35 -2.25 1.81 -7.76
C SER A 35 -2.87 1.11 -6.55
N ALA A 36 -2.35 1.39 -5.36
CA ALA A 36 -2.90 0.84 -4.13
C ALA A 36 -4.36 1.26 -3.92
N ALA A 37 -4.71 2.51 -4.19
CA ALA A 37 -6.09 3.00 -4.11
C ALA A 37 -7.02 2.24 -5.07
N GLN A 38 -6.61 2.06 -6.33
CA GLN A 38 -7.39 1.31 -7.32
C GLN A 38 -7.56 -0.16 -6.93
N ALA A 39 -6.50 -0.80 -6.41
CA ALA A 39 -6.58 -2.18 -5.94
C ALA A 39 -7.60 -2.32 -4.81
N ILE A 40 -7.62 -1.39 -3.85
CA ILE A 40 -8.62 -1.37 -2.76
C ILE A 40 -10.04 -1.17 -3.30
N GLU A 41 -10.23 -0.24 -4.24
CA GLU A 41 -11.53 0.02 -4.87
C GLU A 41 -12.06 -1.21 -5.61
N ASP A 42 -11.18 -1.97 -6.25
CA ASP A 42 -11.49 -3.24 -6.92
C ASP A 42 -11.72 -4.41 -5.95
N GLY A 43 -11.69 -4.16 -4.63
CA GLY A 43 -11.98 -5.15 -3.61
C GLY A 43 -10.80 -6.04 -3.20
N VAL A 44 -9.57 -5.66 -3.55
CA VAL A 44 -8.37 -6.36 -3.04
C VAL A 44 -8.26 -6.14 -1.54
N GLU A 45 -7.93 -7.21 -0.81
CA GLU A 45 -7.68 -7.16 0.63
C GLU A 45 -6.54 -6.17 0.97
N PRO A 46 -6.75 -5.23 1.92
CA PRO A 46 -5.73 -4.22 2.25
C PRO A 46 -4.39 -4.81 2.71
N ARG A 47 -4.42 -6.02 3.28
CA ARG A 47 -3.20 -6.73 3.69
C ARG A 47 -2.33 -7.10 2.49
N ASP A 48 -2.95 -7.48 1.38
CA ASP A 48 -2.19 -7.90 0.19
C ASP A 48 -1.67 -6.68 -0.56
N VAL A 49 -2.44 -5.58 -0.59
CA VAL A 49 -1.96 -4.26 -1.07
C VAL A 49 -0.76 -3.78 -0.24
N TRP A 50 -0.83 -3.88 1.10
CA TRP A 50 0.30 -3.52 1.98
C TRP A 50 1.55 -4.35 1.68
N ARG A 51 1.41 -5.67 1.50
CA ARG A 51 2.54 -6.54 1.18
C ARG A 51 3.18 -6.20 -0.16
N ALA A 52 2.39 -5.83 -1.17
CA ALA A 52 2.94 -5.39 -2.45
C ALA A 52 3.66 -4.05 -2.34
N LEU A 53 3.12 -3.09 -1.59
CA LEU A 53 3.86 -1.87 -1.27
C LEU A 53 5.17 -2.19 -0.56
N CYS A 54 5.14 -3.07 0.45
CA CYS A 54 6.35 -3.46 1.15
C CYS A 54 7.38 -4.12 0.22
N ALA A 55 6.94 -4.94 -0.72
CA ALA A 55 7.83 -5.56 -1.71
C ALA A 55 8.42 -4.52 -2.67
N ASP A 56 7.60 -3.60 -3.20
CA ASP A 56 8.05 -2.59 -4.18
C ASP A 56 9.00 -1.55 -3.57
N PHE A 57 8.86 -1.27 -2.27
CA PHE A 57 9.70 -0.30 -1.53
C PHE A 57 10.79 -0.96 -0.68
N ASP A 58 11.05 -2.26 -0.87
CA ASP A 58 12.06 -3.03 -0.14
C ASP A 58 11.95 -2.89 1.40
N VAL A 59 10.72 -2.85 1.92
CA VAL A 59 10.46 -2.76 3.35
C VAL A 59 10.89 -4.08 4.01
N PRO A 60 11.66 -4.05 5.12
CA PRO A 60 12.07 -5.26 5.82
C PRO A 60 10.88 -6.13 6.27
N HIS A 61 10.98 -7.45 6.12
CA HIS A 61 9.90 -8.40 6.41
C HIS A 61 9.39 -8.39 7.85
N ASP A 62 10.21 -7.99 8.81
CA ASP A 62 9.82 -7.81 10.22
C ASP A 62 8.82 -6.65 10.43
N ARG A 63 8.59 -5.83 9.40
CA ARG A 63 7.70 -4.65 9.42
C ARG A 63 6.44 -4.82 8.57
N TRP A 64 6.17 -6.02 8.05
CA TRP A 64 5.01 -6.30 7.19
C TRP A 64 3.70 -6.50 7.96
#